data_AF-A0A8B6HRZ3-F1
#
_entry.id   AF-A0A8B6HRZ3-F1
#
_cell.length_a   1.000
_cell.length_b   1.000
_cell.length_c   1.000
_cell.angle_alpha   90.00
_cell.angle_beta   90.00
_cell.angle_gamma   90.00
#
_symmetry.space_group_name_H-M   'P 1'
#
loop_
_entity.id
_entity.type
_entity.pdbx_description
1 polymer ?
#
loop_
_entity_poly.entity_id
_entity_poly.type
_entity_poly.pdbx_seq_one_letter_code
_entity_poly.pdbx_strand_id
1 'polypeptide(L)'
;MFQESNSTKEIQMEIQECQVQPQPQNWSWSLEESNILIENISYYQRMIETIERAKSLGPVKLPKAPKRKVQDLFKEKLGKKKKQTITTPEELHTFLISRKADLSKTISRQKFIFNREKNPVKQLQEAYKHLGRHNAQGMLFNILFGDFLNALRDWFISAKVNTTWDTWLSTKIDISIPHARKLRQLANLLKGFKGFLNINVSINDILSKQELIKQMLAIDQFATFWRQVDYIPADDELTPSQEV
;
A
#
# COMPACT_ATOMS: atom_id res chain seq x y z
N MET A 1 -15.47 23.21 45.64
CA MET A 1 -16.54 22.60 44.83
C MET A 1 -16.01 22.44 43.42
N PHE A 2 -15.52 21.26 43.07
CA PHE A 2 -15.10 20.95 41.70
C PHE A 2 -16.25 20.24 41.01
N GLN A 3 -16.70 20.80 39.88
CA GLN A 3 -17.67 20.17 39.00
C GLN A 3 -17.02 18.91 38.40
N GLU A 4 -17.56 17.73 38.74
CA GLU A 4 -17.28 16.51 38.01
C GLU A 4 -17.77 16.70 36.56
N SER A 5 -16.83 16.70 35.62
CA SER A 5 -17.11 16.85 34.20
C SER A 5 -17.90 15.63 33.69
N ASN A 6 -19.02 15.90 33.01
CA ASN A 6 -19.91 14.93 32.35
C ASN A 6 -19.23 13.91 31.40
N SER A 7 -17.95 14.09 31.07
CA SER A 7 -17.18 13.24 30.15
C SER A 7 -16.96 11.80 30.67
N THR A 8 -16.89 11.58 31.98
CA THR A 8 -16.66 10.23 32.54
C THR A 8 -17.90 9.34 32.46
N LYS A 9 -19.10 9.93 32.38
CA LYS A 9 -20.37 9.20 32.26
C LYS A 9 -20.66 8.79 30.81
N GLU A 10 -20.26 9.59 29.83
CA GLU A 10 -20.38 9.22 28.40
C GLU A 10 -19.51 8.02 28.03
N ILE A 11 -18.28 7.93 28.58
CA ILE A 11 -17.39 6.78 28.34
C ILE A 11 -17.92 5.50 29.02
N GLN A 12 -18.62 5.61 30.14
CA GLN A 12 -19.23 4.44 30.80
C GLN A 12 -20.50 3.95 30.09
N MET A 13 -21.24 4.85 29.43
CA MET A 13 -22.43 4.49 28.64
C MET A 13 -22.08 3.87 27.28
N GLU A 14 -21.03 4.33 26.60
CA GLU A 14 -20.61 3.75 25.30
C GLU A 14 -20.01 2.34 25.42
N ILE A 15 -19.55 1.93 26.60
CA ILE A 15 -19.09 0.57 26.86
C ILE A 15 -20.27 -0.42 26.99
N GLN A 16 -21.49 0.06 27.19
CA GLN A 16 -22.66 -0.76 27.49
C GLN A 16 -23.49 -1.17 26.25
N GLU A 17 -23.16 -0.65 25.06
CA GLU A 17 -23.84 -0.99 23.79
C GLU A 17 -22.94 -1.69 22.76
N CYS A 18 -21.90 -2.39 23.21
CA CYS A 18 -21.33 -3.47 22.42
C CYS A 18 -22.31 -4.65 22.41
N GLN A 19 -23.29 -4.62 21.51
CA GLN A 19 -24.13 -5.77 21.19
C GLN A 19 -23.22 -6.94 20.82
N VAL A 20 -23.06 -7.87 21.77
CA VAL A 20 -22.31 -9.11 21.60
C VAL A 20 -23.02 -9.93 20.52
N GLN A 21 -22.49 -9.90 19.30
CA GLN A 21 -22.91 -10.83 18.27
C GLN A 21 -22.79 -12.27 18.78
N PRO A 22 -23.71 -13.17 18.39
CA PRO A 22 -23.69 -14.56 18.83
C PRO A 22 -22.31 -15.17 18.54
N GLN A 23 -21.65 -15.66 19.59
CA GLN A 23 -20.29 -16.17 19.53
C GLN A 23 -20.19 -17.31 18.50
N PRO A 24 -19.26 -17.24 17.53
CA PRO A 24 -18.99 -18.39 16.67
C PRO A 24 -18.36 -19.52 17.50
N GLN A 25 -18.98 -20.71 17.43
CA GLN A 25 -18.51 -22.05 17.81
C GLN A 25 -17.15 -22.14 18.55
N ASN A 26 -17.19 -22.50 19.84
CA ASN A 26 -16.10 -23.08 20.65
C ASN A 26 -14.67 -22.62 20.30
N TRP A 27 -14.39 -21.34 20.54
CA TRP A 27 -13.01 -20.86 20.59
C TRP A 27 -12.38 -21.25 21.93
N SER A 28 -11.60 -22.33 21.95
CA SER A 28 -10.77 -22.66 23.10
C SER A 28 -9.36 -22.07 22.94
N TRP A 29 -8.91 -21.39 23.99
CA TRP A 29 -7.52 -20.98 24.15
C TRP A 29 -6.75 -22.15 24.75
N SER A 30 -5.59 -22.46 24.19
CA SER A 30 -4.64 -23.36 24.85
C SER A 30 -4.09 -22.68 26.11
N LEU A 31 -3.47 -23.47 26.97
CA LEU A 31 -2.81 -22.95 28.16
C LEU A 31 -1.72 -21.91 27.81
N GLU A 32 -0.95 -22.17 26.76
CA GLU A 32 0.08 -21.24 26.28
C GLU A 32 -0.53 -19.91 25.81
N GLU A 33 -1.61 -19.99 25.03
CA GLU A 33 -2.31 -18.81 24.49
C GLU A 33 -2.94 -17.98 25.61
N SER A 34 -3.51 -18.66 26.61
CA SER A 34 -4.06 -18.04 27.80
C SER A 34 -2.98 -17.29 28.59
N ASN A 35 -1.79 -17.89 28.74
CA ASN A 35 -0.65 -17.24 29.38
C ASN A 35 -0.19 -15.99 28.62
N ILE A 36 -0.17 -16.01 27.29
CA ILE A 36 0.16 -14.83 26.46
C ILE A 36 -0.85 -13.71 26.69
N LEU A 37 -2.15 -14.03 26.75
CA LEU A 37 -3.20 -13.06 27.03
C LEU A 37 -3.02 -12.43 28.42
N ILE A 38 -2.79 -13.25 29.45
CA ILE A 38 -2.56 -12.79 30.83
C ILE A 38 -1.32 -11.88 30.90
N GLU A 39 -0.20 -12.27 30.28
CA GLU A 39 1.02 -11.45 30.25
C GLU A 39 0.77 -10.06 29.63
N ASN A 40 0.01 -10.02 28.53
CA ASN A 40 -0.36 -8.76 27.87
C ASN A 40 -1.30 -7.92 28.73
N ILE A 41 -2.31 -8.53 29.39
CA ILE A 41 -3.20 -7.84 30.33
C ILE A 41 -2.39 -7.19 31.46
N SER A 42 -1.51 -7.95 32.12
CA SER A 42 -0.66 -7.44 33.20
C SER A 42 0.32 -6.36 32.73
N TYR A 43 0.77 -6.41 31.48
CA TYR A 43 1.56 -5.32 30.89
C TYR A 43 0.75 -4.03 30.73
N TYR A 44 -0.44 -4.09 30.15
CA TYR A 44 -1.26 -2.89 29.94
C TYR A 44 -1.73 -2.27 31.25
N GLN A 45 -2.05 -3.08 32.26
CA GLN A 45 -2.35 -2.59 33.61
C GLN A 45 -1.17 -1.80 34.19
N ARG A 46 0.04 -2.37 34.16
CA ARG A 46 1.27 -1.66 34.60
C ARG A 46 1.55 -0.41 33.80
N MET A 47 1.24 -0.41 32.50
CA MET A 47 1.43 0.76 31.64
C MET A 47 0.48 1.90 32.04
N ILE A 48 -0.80 1.59 32.29
CA ILE A 48 -1.79 2.56 32.78
C ILE A 48 -1.32 3.16 34.11
N GLU A 49 -0.94 2.32 35.08
CA GLU A 49 -0.41 2.78 36.36
C GLU A 49 0.83 3.67 36.22
N THR A 50 1.72 3.32 35.30
CA THR A 50 2.94 4.10 35.03
C THR A 50 2.59 5.47 34.44
N ILE A 51 1.62 5.54 33.52
CA ILE A 51 1.16 6.80 32.93
C ILE A 51 0.50 7.69 33.99
N GLU A 52 -0.34 7.12 34.87
CA GLU A 52 -0.96 7.88 35.96
C GLU A 52 0.09 8.44 36.94
N ARG A 53 1.12 7.66 37.27
CA ARG A 53 2.26 8.16 38.05
C ARG A 53 3.04 9.24 37.31
N ALA A 54 3.18 9.12 35.98
CA ALA A 54 3.91 10.11 35.19
C ALA A 54 3.25 11.49 35.23
N LYS A 55 1.91 11.54 35.31
CA LYS A 55 1.16 12.80 35.40
C LYS A 55 1.50 13.59 36.66
N SER A 56 1.73 12.91 37.78
CA SER A 56 2.00 13.57 39.07
C SER A 56 3.48 13.71 39.40
N LEU A 57 4.32 12.78 38.94
CA LEU A 57 5.75 12.72 39.29
C LEU A 57 6.68 13.11 38.14
N GLY A 58 6.15 13.37 36.95
CA GLY A 58 6.96 13.63 35.76
C GLY A 58 7.47 12.34 35.11
N PRO A 59 8.53 12.40 34.28
CA PRO A 59 8.99 11.25 33.50
C PRO A 59 9.34 10.03 34.37
N VAL A 60 8.72 8.90 34.07
CA VAL A 60 8.95 7.61 34.74
C VAL A 60 9.35 6.52 33.73
N LYS A 61 10.03 5.49 34.22
CA LYS A 61 10.48 4.36 33.40
C LYS A 61 9.29 3.50 32.98
N LEU A 62 9.11 3.31 31.68
CA LEU A 62 8.05 2.47 31.13
C LEU A 62 8.31 0.96 31.39
N PRO A 63 7.26 0.16 31.64
CA PRO A 63 7.39 -1.28 31.75
C PRO A 63 7.82 -1.89 30.41
N LYS A 64 8.53 -3.04 30.46
CA LYS A 64 8.94 -3.77 29.26
C LYS A 64 7.73 -4.44 28.61
N ALA A 65 7.62 -4.29 27.29
CA ALA A 65 6.59 -4.96 26.50
C ALA A 65 6.77 -6.49 26.52
N PRO A 66 5.67 -7.26 26.53
CA PRO A 66 5.67 -8.70 26.33
C PRO A 66 6.33 -9.09 25.01
N LYS A 67 6.92 -10.28 24.96
CA LYS A 67 7.60 -10.77 23.75
C LYS A 67 6.60 -11.04 22.61
N ARG A 68 5.42 -11.56 22.92
CA ARG A 68 4.40 -11.94 21.94
C ARG A 68 3.18 -11.03 22.07
N LYS A 69 2.76 -10.44 20.95
CA LYS A 69 1.62 -9.52 20.91
C LYS A 69 0.32 -10.30 20.74
N VAL A 70 -0.75 -9.85 21.40
CA VAL A 70 -2.10 -10.42 21.25
C VAL A 70 -2.56 -10.44 19.79
N GLN A 71 -2.18 -9.43 19.00
CA GLN A 71 -2.50 -9.37 17.57
C GLN A 71 -1.96 -10.55 16.76
N ASP A 72 -0.77 -11.04 17.11
CA ASP A 72 -0.15 -12.16 16.40
C ASP A 72 -0.86 -13.46 16.74
N LEU A 73 -1.24 -13.64 18.01
CA LEU A 73 -2.08 -14.73 18.46
C LEU A 73 -3.44 -14.75 17.74
N PHE A 74 -4.08 -13.59 17.58
CA PHE A 74 -5.36 -13.50 16.86
C PHE A 74 -5.24 -13.79 15.37
N LYS A 75 -4.14 -13.38 14.72
CA LYS A 75 -3.89 -13.74 13.32
C LYS A 75 -3.76 -15.26 13.16
N GLU A 76 -3.07 -15.91 14.08
CA GLU A 76 -2.91 -17.37 14.08
C GLU A 76 -4.26 -18.09 14.26
N LYS A 77 -5.07 -17.69 15.25
CA LYS A 77 -6.41 -18.27 15.47
C LYS A 77 -7.38 -18.06 14.31
N LEU A 78 -7.33 -16.88 13.69
CA LEU A 78 -8.17 -16.56 12.53
C LEU A 78 -7.72 -17.26 11.25
N GLY A 79 -6.70 -18.12 11.30
CA GLY A 79 -6.14 -18.78 10.12
C GLY A 79 -5.56 -17.78 9.12
N LYS A 80 -5.26 -16.54 9.55
CA LYS A 80 -4.61 -15.54 8.70
C LYS A 80 -3.18 -16.02 8.48
N LYS A 81 -2.97 -16.70 7.33
CA LYS A 81 -1.71 -17.34 6.94
C LYS A 81 -0.52 -16.41 7.24
N LYS A 82 0.53 -16.98 7.86
CA LYS A 82 1.85 -16.33 7.93
C LYS A 82 2.20 -15.83 6.53
N LYS A 83 2.73 -14.60 6.45
CA LYS A 83 3.13 -13.98 5.18
C LYS A 83 3.96 -15.01 4.41
N GLN A 84 3.48 -15.44 3.24
CA GLN A 84 4.17 -16.46 2.44
C GLN A 84 5.58 -15.96 2.16
N THR A 85 6.58 -16.67 2.68
CA THR A 85 7.98 -16.37 2.38
C THR A 85 8.24 -16.89 0.98
N ILE A 86 8.38 -15.97 0.03
CA ILE A 86 8.72 -16.27 -1.36
C ILE A 86 10.24 -16.14 -1.46
N THR A 87 10.94 -17.24 -1.73
CA THR A 87 12.41 -17.29 -1.75
C THR A 87 12.98 -17.58 -3.13
N THR A 88 12.22 -18.21 -4.03
CA THR A 88 12.69 -18.58 -5.37
C THR A 88 12.02 -17.76 -6.49
N PRO A 89 12.68 -17.60 -7.65
CA PRO A 89 12.07 -17.00 -8.83
C PRO A 89 10.77 -17.68 -9.29
N GLU A 90 10.70 -19.01 -9.20
CA GLU A 90 9.55 -19.82 -9.60
C GLU A 90 8.34 -19.60 -8.68
N GLU A 91 8.58 -19.55 -7.37
CA GLU A 91 7.56 -19.22 -6.38
C GLU A 91 7.03 -17.80 -6.60
N LEU A 92 7.92 -16.86 -6.90
CA LEU A 92 7.56 -15.48 -7.20
C LEU A 92 6.71 -15.40 -8.46
N HIS A 93 7.11 -16.08 -9.53
CA HIS A 93 6.36 -16.13 -10.79
C HIS A 93 4.94 -16.66 -10.55
N THR A 94 4.81 -17.79 -9.86
CA THR A 94 3.53 -18.41 -9.52
C THR A 94 2.66 -17.49 -8.68
N PHE A 95 3.25 -16.85 -7.66
CA PHE A 95 2.57 -15.88 -6.81
C PHE A 95 2.06 -14.67 -7.61
N LEU A 96 2.87 -14.11 -8.51
CA LEU A 96 2.48 -12.95 -9.30
C LEU A 96 1.38 -13.30 -10.30
N ILE A 97 1.44 -14.49 -10.91
CA ILE A 97 0.35 -15.00 -11.77
C ILE A 97 -0.95 -15.11 -10.99
N SER A 98 -0.90 -15.68 -9.77
CA SER A 98 -2.11 -15.82 -8.93
C SER A 98 -2.70 -14.49 -8.47
N ARG A 99 -2.03 -13.37 -8.75
CA ARG A 99 -2.46 -12.00 -8.41
C ARG A 99 -2.80 -11.17 -9.64
N LYS A 100 -2.78 -11.75 -10.85
CA LYS A 100 -3.34 -11.08 -12.03
C LYS A 100 -4.84 -10.79 -11.79
N ALA A 101 -5.22 -9.56 -12.07
CA ALA A 101 -6.59 -9.09 -12.06
C ALA A 101 -7.03 -8.84 -13.50
N ASP A 102 -8.30 -9.13 -13.79
CA ASP A 102 -8.88 -8.78 -15.08
C ASP A 102 -9.17 -7.28 -15.13
N LEU A 103 -8.37 -6.55 -15.92
CA LEU A 103 -8.55 -5.11 -16.15
C LEU A 103 -9.33 -4.80 -17.44
N SER A 104 -9.86 -5.81 -18.14
CA SER A 104 -10.63 -5.63 -19.38
C SER A 104 -11.88 -4.76 -19.21
N LYS A 105 -12.39 -4.62 -17.98
CA LYS A 105 -13.68 -3.98 -17.70
C LYS A 105 -13.61 -2.54 -17.20
N THR A 106 -12.43 -1.96 -16.95
CA THR A 106 -12.39 -0.89 -15.92
C THR A 106 -11.72 0.44 -16.29
N ILE A 107 -10.85 0.58 -17.29
CA ILE A 107 -9.97 1.76 -17.32
C ILE A 107 -9.63 2.27 -18.74
N SER A 108 -9.95 3.55 -18.97
CA SER A 108 -9.40 4.38 -20.06
C SER A 108 -7.92 4.73 -19.82
N ARG A 109 -7.09 4.57 -20.85
CA ARG A 109 -5.61 4.45 -20.73
C ARG A 109 -4.81 5.66 -21.18
N GLN A 110 -5.41 6.60 -21.89
CA GLN A 110 -4.66 7.59 -22.67
C GLN A 110 -4.04 8.76 -21.87
N LYS A 111 -4.05 8.75 -20.52
CA LYS A 111 -3.82 9.99 -19.75
C LYS A 111 -2.42 10.15 -19.12
N PHE A 112 -1.49 9.22 -19.37
CA PHE A 112 -0.15 9.23 -18.77
C PHE A 112 0.98 9.34 -19.80
N ILE A 113 0.77 10.10 -20.87
CA ILE A 113 1.79 10.37 -21.89
C ILE A 113 2.35 11.78 -21.69
N PHE A 114 3.66 11.88 -21.46
CA PHE A 114 4.33 13.17 -21.37
C PHE A 114 4.67 13.70 -22.76
N ASN A 115 4.18 14.89 -23.10
CA ASN A 115 4.50 15.61 -24.32
C ASN A 115 5.34 16.86 -23.99
N ARG A 116 6.56 16.93 -24.55
CA ARG A 116 7.51 18.03 -24.31
C ARG A 116 7.06 19.39 -24.85
N GLU A 117 6.20 19.41 -25.87
CA GLU A 117 5.69 20.62 -26.52
C GLU A 117 4.56 21.28 -25.71
N LYS A 118 3.92 20.51 -24.83
CA LYS A 118 2.83 20.99 -23.97
C LYS A 118 3.38 21.49 -22.63
N ASN A 119 2.59 22.29 -21.92
CA ASN A 119 2.96 22.80 -20.61
C ASN A 119 3.20 21.63 -19.62
N PRO A 120 4.42 21.45 -19.10
CA PRO A 120 4.78 20.29 -18.28
C PRO A 120 4.11 20.31 -16.90
N VAL A 121 3.86 21.49 -16.34
CA VAL A 121 3.18 21.65 -15.04
C VAL A 121 1.71 21.25 -15.16
N LYS A 122 1.03 21.71 -16.22
CA LYS A 122 -0.38 21.34 -16.46
C LYS A 122 -0.53 19.82 -16.65
N GLN A 123 0.34 19.22 -17.45
CA GLN A 123 0.35 17.76 -17.66
C GLN A 123 0.60 17.00 -16.36
N LEU A 124 1.55 17.44 -15.55
CA LEU A 124 1.84 16.84 -14.24
C LEU A 124 0.63 16.89 -13.29
N GLN A 125 -0.04 18.04 -13.21
CA GLN A 125 -1.24 18.22 -12.38
C GLN A 125 -2.39 17.33 -12.85
N GLU A 126 -2.61 17.23 -14.16
CA GLU A 126 -3.64 16.38 -14.75
C GLU A 126 -3.35 14.89 -14.48
N ALA A 127 -2.13 14.43 -14.77
CA ALA A 127 -1.72 13.05 -14.51
C ALA A 127 -1.85 12.68 -13.03
N TYR A 128 -1.45 13.57 -12.11
CA TYR A 128 -1.60 13.35 -10.68
C TYR A 128 -3.07 13.28 -10.23
N LYS A 129 -3.93 14.15 -10.76
CA LYS A 129 -5.38 14.10 -10.53
C LYS A 129 -5.98 12.77 -11.00
N HIS A 130 -5.48 12.23 -12.12
CA HIS A 130 -5.89 10.92 -12.62
C HIS A 130 -5.46 9.77 -11.71
N LEU A 131 -4.22 9.80 -11.21
CA LEU A 131 -3.75 8.82 -10.23
C LEU A 131 -4.66 8.77 -8.98
N GLY A 132 -5.04 9.94 -8.45
CA GLY A 132 -5.88 10.06 -7.27
C GLY A 132 -7.31 9.51 -7.45
N ARG A 133 -7.90 9.65 -8.65
CA ARG A 133 -9.27 9.17 -8.96
C ARG A 133 -9.38 7.64 -9.00
N HIS A 134 -8.31 6.94 -9.30
CA HIS A 134 -8.30 5.47 -9.42
C HIS A 134 -7.71 4.78 -8.17
N ASN A 135 -7.78 5.46 -7.01
CA ASN A 135 -7.34 4.98 -5.70
C ASN A 135 -5.88 4.53 -5.61
N ALA A 136 -5.00 4.84 -6.57
CA ALA A 136 -3.60 4.37 -6.62
C ALA A 136 -3.42 2.84 -6.45
N GLN A 137 -4.50 2.06 -6.51
CA GLN A 137 -4.49 0.64 -6.16
C GLN A 137 -4.12 -0.27 -7.34
N GLY A 138 -4.28 0.22 -8.58
CA GLY A 138 -3.88 -0.53 -9.77
C GLY A 138 -2.41 -0.37 -10.10
N MET A 139 -1.68 -1.48 -10.26
CA MET A 139 -0.29 -1.48 -10.70
C MET A 139 -0.10 -0.72 -12.03
N LEU A 140 -1.06 -0.85 -12.95
CA LEU A 140 -1.14 -0.09 -14.21
C LEU A 140 -0.88 1.41 -14.02
N PHE A 141 -1.67 2.08 -13.19
CA PHE A 141 -1.56 3.53 -13.01
C PHE A 141 -0.27 3.93 -12.32
N ASN A 142 0.21 3.13 -11.38
CA ASN A 142 1.46 3.38 -10.69
C ASN A 142 2.66 3.27 -11.64
N ILE A 143 2.67 2.27 -12.53
CA ILE A 143 3.71 2.10 -13.55
C ILE A 143 3.62 3.24 -14.57
N LEU A 144 2.44 3.51 -15.13
CA LEU A 144 2.25 4.57 -16.13
C LEU A 144 2.63 5.96 -15.60
N PHE A 145 2.21 6.30 -14.38
CA PHE A 145 2.59 7.57 -13.78
C PHE A 145 4.09 7.59 -13.41
N GLY A 146 4.67 6.46 -13.01
CA GLY A 146 6.11 6.34 -12.80
C GLY A 146 6.92 6.58 -14.07
N ASP A 147 6.48 6.03 -15.22
CA ASP A 147 7.07 6.28 -16.54
C ASP A 147 6.95 7.76 -16.93
N PHE A 148 5.77 8.36 -16.73
CA PHE A 148 5.56 9.79 -16.92
C PHE A 148 6.53 10.62 -16.08
N LEU A 149 6.73 10.28 -14.80
CA LEU A 149 7.68 10.97 -13.91
C LEU A 149 9.13 10.79 -14.33
N ASN A 150 9.51 9.63 -14.88
CA ASN A 150 10.85 9.43 -15.44
C ASN A 150 11.07 10.36 -16.65
N ALA A 151 10.14 10.38 -17.60
CA ALA A 151 10.23 11.27 -18.77
C ALA A 151 10.22 12.76 -18.39
N LEU A 152 9.39 13.16 -17.42
CA LEU A 152 9.33 14.52 -16.91
C LEU A 152 10.62 14.92 -16.19
N ARG A 153 11.26 13.99 -15.46
CA ARG A 153 12.55 14.24 -14.82
C ARG A 153 13.65 14.45 -15.86
N ASP A 154 13.67 13.67 -16.92
CA ASP A 154 14.64 13.84 -18.01
C ASP A 154 14.47 15.22 -18.67
N TRP A 155 13.21 15.63 -18.90
CA TRP A 155 12.91 16.99 -19.35
C TRP A 155 13.41 18.05 -18.37
N PHE A 156 13.11 17.89 -17.08
CA PHE A 156 13.52 18.85 -16.03
C PHE A 156 15.03 19.08 -16.01
N ILE A 157 15.81 17.99 -16.12
CA ILE A 157 17.27 18.05 -16.18
C ILE A 157 17.71 18.78 -17.45
N SER A 158 17.13 18.42 -18.60
CA SER A 158 17.49 19.05 -19.89
C SER A 158 17.12 20.54 -19.96
N ALA A 159 16.02 20.93 -19.31
CA ALA A 159 15.53 22.30 -19.28
C ALA A 159 16.29 23.20 -18.29
N LYS A 160 17.25 22.65 -17.54
CA LYS A 160 18.07 23.37 -16.54
C LYS A 160 17.23 24.26 -15.61
N VAL A 161 16.15 23.69 -15.09
CA VAL A 161 15.25 24.42 -14.19
C VAL A 161 16.02 24.82 -12.92
N ASN A 162 15.90 26.10 -12.52
CA ASN A 162 16.65 26.71 -11.41
C ASN A 162 16.14 26.30 -10.00
N THR A 163 15.91 25.02 -9.78
CA THR A 163 15.53 24.45 -8.48
C THR A 163 15.89 22.96 -8.44
N THR A 164 15.79 22.31 -7.29
CA THR A 164 15.94 20.85 -7.21
C THR A 164 14.68 20.17 -7.73
N TRP A 165 14.83 18.97 -8.31
CA TRP A 165 13.70 18.14 -8.75
C TRP A 165 12.69 17.92 -7.62
N ASP A 166 13.17 17.61 -6.42
CA ASP A 166 12.32 17.28 -5.29
C ASP A 166 11.51 18.50 -4.82
N THR A 167 12.14 19.68 -4.70
CA THR A 167 11.45 20.94 -4.37
C THR A 167 10.47 21.36 -5.46
N TRP A 168 10.86 21.24 -6.73
CA TRP A 168 9.99 21.58 -7.84
C TRP A 168 8.74 20.69 -7.85
N LEU A 169 8.92 19.38 -7.71
CA LEU A 169 7.83 18.42 -7.75
C LEU A 169 6.82 18.68 -6.62
N SER A 170 7.28 18.81 -5.37
CA SER A 170 6.40 19.06 -4.22
C SER A 170 5.66 20.40 -4.29
N THR A 171 6.28 21.42 -4.92
CA THR A 171 5.65 22.73 -5.11
C THR A 171 4.56 22.70 -6.19
N LYS A 172 4.70 21.83 -7.21
CA LYS A 172 3.73 21.76 -8.33
C LYS A 172 2.59 20.78 -8.09
N ILE A 173 2.87 19.69 -7.38
CA ILE A 173 1.89 18.72 -6.93
C ILE A 173 2.24 18.30 -5.50
N ASP A 174 1.25 18.21 -4.63
CA ASP A 174 1.44 17.79 -3.23
C ASP A 174 1.64 16.27 -3.14
N ILE A 175 2.74 15.79 -3.73
CA ILE A 175 3.17 14.39 -3.68
C ILE A 175 4.38 14.27 -2.77
N SER A 176 4.37 13.26 -1.90
CA SER A 176 5.55 12.98 -1.08
C SER A 176 6.73 12.51 -1.94
N ILE A 177 7.90 13.08 -1.70
CA ILE A 177 9.16 12.72 -2.40
C ILE A 177 9.44 11.21 -2.33
N PRO A 178 9.29 10.52 -1.18
CA PRO A 178 9.51 9.08 -1.10
C PRO A 178 8.56 8.29 -2.01
N HIS A 179 7.30 8.71 -2.15
CA HIS A 179 6.33 8.04 -3.01
C HIS A 179 6.66 8.24 -4.50
N ALA A 180 6.97 9.48 -4.90
CA ALA A 180 7.42 9.77 -6.27
C ALA A 180 8.68 9.00 -6.67
N ARG A 181 9.60 8.77 -5.73
CA ARG A 181 10.79 7.93 -5.94
C ARG A 181 10.41 6.46 -6.15
N LYS A 182 9.52 5.91 -5.32
CA LYS A 182 9.03 4.53 -5.46
C LYS A 182 8.35 4.27 -6.80
N LEU A 183 7.52 5.21 -7.27
CA LEU A 183 6.83 5.11 -8.57
C LEU A 183 7.83 5.05 -9.74
N ARG A 184 8.81 5.95 -9.75
CA ARG A 184 9.88 5.96 -10.77
C ARG A 184 10.71 4.67 -10.74
N GLN A 185 11.06 4.19 -9.55
CA GLN A 185 11.82 2.95 -9.37
C GLN A 185 11.03 1.73 -9.87
N LEU A 186 9.74 1.66 -9.52
CA LEU A 186 8.82 0.61 -9.97
C LEU A 186 8.74 0.57 -11.51
N ALA A 187 8.51 1.73 -12.13
CA ALA A 187 8.40 1.84 -13.58
C ALA A 187 9.71 1.43 -14.28
N ASN A 188 10.87 1.87 -13.77
CA ASN A 188 12.16 1.44 -14.31
C ASN A 188 12.41 -0.07 -14.15
N LEU A 189 12.05 -0.65 -13.00
CA LEU A 189 12.21 -2.08 -12.73
C LEU A 189 11.40 -2.95 -13.70
N LEU A 190 10.20 -2.52 -14.05
CA LEU A 190 9.24 -3.29 -14.84
C LEU A 190 9.15 -2.82 -16.30
N LYS A 191 10.07 -1.94 -16.71
CA LYS A 191 10.11 -1.37 -18.05
C LYS A 191 10.18 -2.48 -19.10
N GLY A 192 9.23 -2.48 -20.03
CA GLY A 192 9.15 -3.48 -21.10
C GLY A 192 8.42 -4.77 -20.73
N PHE A 193 8.00 -4.95 -19.47
CA PHE A 193 7.28 -6.14 -19.00
C PHE A 193 5.80 -5.80 -18.75
N LYS A 194 5.03 -5.74 -19.84
CA LYS A 194 3.63 -5.29 -19.84
C LYS A 194 2.68 -6.19 -19.04
N GLY A 195 3.02 -7.46 -18.81
CA GLY A 195 2.21 -8.37 -18.00
C GLY A 195 2.08 -7.93 -16.52
N PHE A 196 2.98 -7.08 -16.03
CA PHE A 196 2.90 -6.53 -14.67
C PHE A 196 1.83 -5.44 -14.52
N LEU A 197 1.30 -4.89 -15.60
CA LEU A 197 0.30 -3.82 -15.50
C LEU A 197 -0.98 -4.28 -14.79
N ASN A 198 -1.30 -5.57 -14.89
CA ASN A 198 -2.56 -6.13 -14.43
C ASN A 198 -2.46 -6.87 -13.09
N ILE A 199 -1.38 -6.73 -12.33
CA ILE A 199 -1.26 -7.42 -11.04
C ILE A 199 -1.86 -6.58 -9.90
N ASN A 200 -2.56 -7.25 -8.98
CA ASN A 200 -3.08 -6.64 -7.76
C ASN A 200 -2.13 -6.92 -6.58
N VAL A 201 -0.99 -6.23 -6.60
CA VAL A 201 0.05 -6.32 -5.57
C VAL A 201 0.46 -4.90 -5.16
N SER A 202 0.82 -4.68 -3.90
CA SER A 202 1.26 -3.36 -3.46
C SER A 202 2.63 -2.98 -4.05
N ILE A 203 2.86 -1.68 -4.31
CA ILE A 203 4.18 -1.17 -4.74
C ILE A 203 5.29 -1.62 -3.78
N ASN A 204 5.02 -1.57 -2.48
CA ASN A 204 6.00 -1.96 -1.47
C ASN A 204 6.35 -3.45 -1.55
N ASP A 205 5.37 -4.33 -1.80
CA ASP A 205 5.63 -5.76 -1.93
C ASP A 205 6.47 -6.08 -3.17
N ILE A 206 6.23 -5.39 -4.29
CA ILE A 206 7.05 -5.50 -5.51
C ILE A 206 8.48 -5.00 -5.26
N LEU A 207 8.63 -3.77 -4.75
CA LEU A 207 9.95 -3.19 -4.50
C LEU A 207 10.75 -3.96 -3.45
N SER A 208 10.08 -4.55 -2.44
CA SER A 208 10.74 -5.43 -1.46
C SER A 208 11.36 -6.69 -2.08
N LYS A 209 10.92 -7.07 -3.29
CA LYS A 209 11.38 -8.26 -4.03
C LYS A 209 12.12 -7.90 -5.31
N GLN A 210 12.60 -6.66 -5.45
CA GLN A 210 13.21 -6.18 -6.69
C GLN A 210 14.36 -7.09 -7.20
N GLU A 211 15.21 -7.61 -6.32
CA GLU A 211 16.31 -8.49 -6.72
C GLU A 211 15.80 -9.85 -7.19
N LEU A 212 14.79 -10.40 -6.51
CA LEU A 212 14.16 -11.65 -6.91
C LEU A 212 13.38 -11.49 -8.24
N ILE A 213 12.76 -10.33 -8.46
CA ILE A 213 12.12 -9.98 -9.74
C ILE A 213 13.17 -9.94 -10.86
N LYS A 214 14.32 -9.30 -10.65
CA LYS A 214 15.40 -9.28 -11.64
C LYS A 214 15.90 -10.69 -11.97
N GLN A 215 16.09 -11.53 -10.95
CA GLN A 215 16.48 -12.94 -11.13
C GLN A 215 15.43 -13.71 -11.92
N MET A 216 14.15 -13.56 -11.58
CA MET A 216 13.03 -14.16 -12.32
C MET A 216 12.99 -13.70 -13.78
N LEU A 217 13.19 -12.41 -14.04
CA LEU A 217 13.16 -11.85 -15.40
C LEU A 217 14.45 -12.11 -16.20
N ALA A 218 15.50 -12.66 -15.58
CA ALA A 218 16.67 -13.17 -16.27
C ALA A 218 16.44 -14.57 -16.87
N ILE A 219 15.37 -15.26 -16.46
CA ILE A 219 14.98 -16.56 -17.02
C ILE A 219 14.08 -16.32 -18.23
N ASP A 220 14.51 -16.75 -19.41
CA ASP A 220 13.86 -16.42 -20.69
C ASP A 220 12.37 -16.78 -20.75
N GLN A 221 11.99 -17.92 -20.18
CA GLN A 221 10.59 -18.37 -20.16
C GLN A 221 9.69 -17.37 -19.40
N PHE A 222 10.16 -16.86 -18.26
CA PHE A 222 9.42 -15.90 -17.43
C PHE A 222 9.47 -14.50 -18.04
N ALA A 223 10.63 -14.08 -18.56
CA ALA A 223 10.77 -12.81 -19.25
C ALA A 223 9.81 -12.71 -20.44
N THR A 224 9.71 -13.78 -21.23
CA THR A 224 8.82 -13.86 -22.40
C THR A 224 7.37 -13.76 -21.97
N PHE A 225 6.96 -14.53 -20.95
CA PHE A 225 5.61 -14.46 -20.39
C PHE A 225 5.25 -13.03 -19.95
N TRP A 226 6.13 -12.35 -19.21
CA TRP A 226 5.85 -11.02 -18.67
C TRP A 226 5.98 -9.88 -19.69
N ARG A 227 6.62 -10.10 -20.85
CA ARG A 227 6.63 -9.13 -21.96
C ARG A 227 5.30 -9.08 -22.70
N GLN A 228 4.53 -10.18 -22.68
CA GLN A 228 3.25 -10.26 -23.36
C GLN A 228 2.26 -9.22 -22.81
N VAL A 229 1.44 -8.69 -23.71
CA VAL A 229 0.33 -7.81 -23.35
C VAL A 229 -0.86 -8.73 -23.17
N ASP A 230 -1.35 -8.87 -21.93
CA ASP A 230 -2.72 -9.38 -21.76
C ASP A 230 -3.63 -8.41 -22.53
N TYR A 231 -4.47 -8.92 -23.43
CA TYR A 231 -5.30 -8.09 -24.31
C TYR A 231 -6.06 -7.02 -23.50
N ILE A 232 -5.56 -5.79 -23.63
CA ILE A 232 -6.01 -4.54 -23.05
C ILE A 232 -6.93 -3.76 -24.00
N PRO A 233 -8.29 -3.83 -24.05
CA PRO A 233 -9.05 -3.12 -25.08
C PRO A 233 -8.66 -1.64 -25.18
N ALA A 234 -8.57 -1.13 -26.41
CA ALA A 234 -8.28 0.27 -26.64
C ALA A 234 -9.52 1.12 -26.34
N ASP A 235 -9.32 2.38 -25.91
CA ASP A 235 -10.41 3.30 -25.58
C ASP A 235 -11.40 3.51 -26.75
N ASP A 236 -10.97 3.27 -28.00
CA ASP A 236 -11.77 3.45 -29.21
C ASP A 236 -12.78 2.31 -29.47
N GLU A 237 -12.65 1.16 -28.80
CA GLU A 237 -13.52 -0.01 -28.99
C GLU A 237 -14.76 -0.01 -28.07
N LEU A 238 -14.91 1.01 -27.20
CA LEU A 238 -16.02 1.13 -26.25
C LEU A 238 -17.09 2.16 -26.66
N THR A 239 -17.16 2.55 -27.94
CA THR A 239 -18.29 3.36 -28.43
C THR A 239 -19.53 2.47 -28.54
N PRO A 240 -20.62 2.71 -27.76
CA PRO A 240 -21.89 2.12 -28.08
C PRO A 240 -22.39 2.83 -29.34
N SER A 241 -22.37 2.09 -30.44
CA SER A 241 -23.25 2.39 -31.58
C SER A 241 -24.68 2.19 -31.09
N GLN A 242 -25.33 3.25 -30.61
CA GLN A 242 -26.79 3.36 -30.61
C GLN A 242 -27.19 4.80 -30.90
N GLU A 243 -27.20 5.11 -32.20
CA GLU A 243 -28.33 5.83 -32.78
C GLU A 243 -29.58 4.97 -32.56
N VAL A 244 -30.59 5.49 -31.85
CA VAL A 244 -32.01 5.59 -32.27
C VAL A 244 -32.61 6.79 -31.56
#